data_AF-A0A7Y4KXN6-F1
#
_entry.id   AF-A0A7Y4KXN6-F1
#
_cell.length_a   1.000
_cell.length_b   1.000
_cell.length_c   1.000
_cell.angle_alpha   90.00
_cell.angle_beta   90.00
_cell.angle_gamma   90.00
#
_symmetry.space_group_name_H-M   'P 1'
#
loop_
_entity.id
_entity.type
_entity.pdbx_description
1 polymer ?
#
loop_
_entity_poly.entity_id
_entity_poly.type
_entity_poly.pdbx_seq_one_letter_code
_entity_poly.pdbx_strand_id
1 'polypeptide(L)'
;MDESHLRAFQAYVGPPDPEYLRAEAWLAAWLGVELEPGEHFGEKGVLDPDVDMIARCHAIVDAAPSPAVLDVLVEALQGSYHLVKVHALLTRIGRLTVERWVAGDRGMDQREVLRGVSQAYRWGVKAGDLDMLLEFCNELSLVDNWDGGENFLSYWFDSLAKIKDPRVASFCREIIANDLERWADSRLYDAVPVIGKRWEPADRSLLEAVAKEHPDSLLRRVARRIIEKHS
;
A
#
# COMPACT_ATOMS: atom_id res chain seq x y z
N MET A 1 14.61 -28.87 -1.94
CA MET A 1 14.89 -27.70 -1.07
C MET A 1 15.32 -28.29 0.27
N ASP A 2 16.48 -27.92 0.79
CA ASP A 2 17.06 -28.55 1.99
C ASP A 2 16.28 -28.17 3.27
N GLU A 3 15.73 -29.16 3.96
CA GLU A 3 14.94 -29.01 5.20
C GLU A 3 15.69 -28.28 6.32
N SER A 4 17.03 -28.24 6.27
CA SER A 4 17.86 -27.54 7.26
C SER A 4 17.60 -26.02 7.30
N HIS A 5 17.36 -25.41 6.14
CA HIS A 5 17.07 -23.97 6.05
C HIS A 5 15.65 -23.64 6.51
N LEU A 6 14.68 -24.52 6.23
CA LEU A 6 13.29 -24.36 6.67
C LEU A 6 13.21 -24.43 8.21
N ARG A 7 13.91 -25.39 8.83
CA ARG A 7 13.96 -25.51 10.30
C ARG A 7 14.70 -24.35 10.97
N ALA A 8 15.77 -23.85 10.36
CA ALA A 8 16.49 -22.67 10.86
C ALA A 8 15.63 -21.39 10.77
N PHE A 9 14.86 -21.24 9.70
CA PHE A 9 13.90 -20.15 9.53
C PHE A 9 12.76 -20.25 10.55
N GLN A 10 12.13 -21.43 10.70
CA GLN A 10 11.07 -21.67 11.69
C GLN A 10 11.55 -21.45 13.13
N ALA A 11 12.79 -21.83 13.46
CA ALA A 11 13.38 -21.57 14.77
C ALA A 11 13.70 -20.08 15.03
N TYR A 12 13.93 -19.30 13.96
CA TYR A 12 14.21 -17.87 14.02
C TYR A 12 12.94 -17.02 14.11
N VAL A 13 11.88 -17.42 13.41
CA VAL A 13 10.61 -16.67 13.31
C VAL A 13 9.72 -16.91 14.54
N GLY A 14 9.93 -18.00 15.28
CA GLY A 14 9.11 -18.36 16.45
C GLY A 14 7.79 -19.04 16.07
N PRO A 15 6.98 -19.46 17.06
CA PRO A 15 5.65 -20.02 16.77
C PRO A 15 4.76 -18.95 16.12
N PRO A 16 3.89 -19.32 15.16
CA PRO A 16 2.97 -18.38 14.53
C PRO A 16 2.08 -17.71 15.58
N ASP A 17 1.75 -16.44 15.35
CA ASP A 17 0.95 -15.63 16.26
C ASP A 17 -0.41 -16.32 16.54
N PRO A 18 -0.76 -16.60 17.81
CA PRO A 18 -2.05 -17.17 18.17
C PRO A 18 -3.25 -16.38 17.64
N GLU A 19 -3.14 -15.07 17.44
CA GLU A 19 -4.18 -14.24 16.84
C GLU A 19 -4.34 -14.51 15.34
N TYR A 20 -3.23 -14.60 14.61
CA TYR A 20 -3.21 -14.98 13.21
C TYR A 20 -3.83 -16.37 12.99
N LEU A 21 -3.44 -17.37 13.79
CA LEU A 21 -4.03 -18.72 13.70
C LEU A 21 -5.55 -18.75 13.97
N ARG A 22 -6.04 -17.90 14.88
CA ARG A 22 -7.49 -17.76 15.12
C ARG A 22 -8.19 -17.10 13.93
N ALA A 23 -7.57 -16.09 13.34
CA ALA A 23 -8.09 -15.42 12.15
C ALA A 23 -8.16 -16.38 10.95
N GLU A 24 -7.11 -17.18 10.72
CA GLU A 24 -7.09 -18.23 9.69
C GLU A 24 -8.18 -19.27 9.91
N ALA A 25 -8.30 -19.81 11.12
CA ALA A 25 -9.32 -20.81 11.44
C ALA A 25 -10.74 -20.25 11.25
N TRP A 26 -10.96 -18.98 11.63
CA TRP A 26 -12.23 -18.30 11.41
C TRP A 26 -12.52 -18.13 9.91
N LEU A 27 -11.52 -17.70 9.13
CA LEU A 27 -11.64 -17.48 7.68
C LEU A 27 -11.93 -18.79 6.95
N ALA A 28 -11.19 -19.86 7.29
CA ALA A 28 -11.38 -21.20 6.76
C ALA A 28 -12.81 -21.71 6.98
N ALA A 29 -13.33 -21.58 8.20
CA ALA A 29 -14.70 -21.98 8.54
C ALA A 29 -15.74 -21.21 7.73
N TRP A 30 -15.52 -19.90 7.49
CA TRP A 30 -16.44 -19.07 6.73
C TRP A 30 -16.40 -19.33 5.22
N LEU A 31 -15.22 -19.63 4.69
CA LEU A 31 -15.02 -19.90 3.26
C LEU A 31 -15.31 -21.35 2.88
N GLY A 32 -15.42 -22.25 3.88
CA GLY A 32 -15.57 -23.69 3.66
C GLY A 32 -14.30 -24.33 3.12
N VAL A 33 -13.13 -23.84 3.56
CA VAL A 33 -11.81 -24.34 3.16
C VAL A 33 -11.26 -25.21 4.29
N GLU A 34 -10.81 -26.42 3.96
CA GLU A 34 -10.06 -27.28 4.88
C GLU A 34 -8.56 -27.03 4.66
N LEU A 35 -7.85 -26.60 5.71
CA LEU A 35 -6.40 -26.41 5.68
C LEU A 35 -5.71 -27.67 6.20
N GLU A 36 -4.71 -28.19 5.47
CA GLU A 36 -3.86 -29.26 6.00
C GLU A 36 -2.93 -28.73 7.11
N PRO A 37 -2.41 -29.61 8.00
CA PRO A 37 -1.50 -29.19 9.06
C PRO A 37 -0.26 -28.46 8.51
N GLY A 38 -0.16 -27.15 8.79
CA GLY A 38 0.94 -26.30 8.35
C GLY A 38 0.70 -25.57 7.02
N GLU A 39 -0.45 -25.74 6.38
CA GLU A 39 -0.88 -24.87 5.28
C GLU A 39 -1.46 -23.56 5.81
N HIS A 40 -1.17 -22.48 5.08
CA HIS A 40 -1.61 -21.13 5.42
C HIS A 40 -2.22 -20.42 4.22
N PHE A 41 -3.15 -19.50 4.44
CA PHE A 41 -3.88 -18.84 3.36
C PHE A 41 -2.98 -18.06 2.38
N GLY A 42 -1.83 -17.56 2.82
CA GLY A 42 -0.83 -16.91 1.97
C GLY A 42 -0.09 -17.84 1.01
N GLU A 43 -0.28 -19.16 1.12
CA GLU A 43 0.39 -20.16 0.28
C GLU A 43 -0.36 -20.37 -1.04
N LYS A 44 0.43 -20.59 -2.11
CA LYS A 44 -0.11 -20.74 -3.45
C LYS A 44 -0.96 -22.01 -3.54
N GLY A 45 -2.24 -21.85 -3.89
CA GLY A 45 -3.17 -22.94 -4.11
C GLY A 45 -4.13 -23.20 -2.96
N VAL A 46 -3.94 -22.54 -1.81
CA VAL A 46 -4.85 -22.64 -0.66
C VAL A 46 -6.17 -21.92 -0.92
N LEU A 47 -6.10 -20.72 -1.53
CA LEU A 47 -7.27 -20.00 -2.00
C LEU A 47 -7.21 -19.82 -3.52
N ASP A 48 -8.04 -20.57 -4.25
CA ASP A 48 -8.25 -20.35 -5.68
C ASP A 48 -9.50 -19.48 -5.90
N PRO A 49 -9.37 -18.22 -6.35
CA PRO A 49 -10.47 -17.27 -6.42
C PRO A 49 -11.40 -17.54 -7.62
N ASP A 50 -12.33 -18.46 -7.46
CA ASP A 50 -13.48 -18.59 -8.36
C ASP A 50 -14.60 -17.57 -8.05
N VAL A 51 -15.68 -17.58 -8.84
CA VAL A 51 -16.79 -16.62 -8.70
C VAL A 51 -17.49 -16.72 -7.34
N ASP A 52 -17.72 -17.93 -6.85
CA ASP A 52 -18.46 -18.18 -5.61
C ASP A 52 -17.58 -17.91 -4.39
N MET A 53 -16.30 -18.28 -4.48
CA MET A 53 -15.30 -17.98 -3.47
C MET A 53 -15.14 -16.48 -3.28
N ILE A 54 -15.03 -15.72 -4.36
CA ILE A 54 -14.94 -14.25 -4.27
C ILE A 54 -16.22 -13.63 -3.70
N ALA A 55 -17.40 -14.18 -4.03
CA ALA A 55 -18.65 -13.71 -3.43
C ALA A 55 -18.67 -13.95 -1.91
N ARG A 56 -18.17 -15.09 -1.42
CA ARG A 56 -17.99 -15.36 0.02
C ARG A 56 -17.00 -14.40 0.66
N CYS A 57 -15.85 -14.15 0.03
CA CYS A 57 -14.88 -13.18 0.54
C CYS A 57 -15.46 -11.76 0.61
N HIS A 58 -16.29 -11.35 -0.35
CA HIS A 58 -17.04 -10.10 -0.26
C HIS A 58 -17.96 -10.07 0.96
N ALA A 59 -18.74 -11.12 1.20
CA ALA A 59 -19.62 -11.19 2.36
C ALA A 59 -18.85 -11.09 3.70
N ILE A 60 -17.63 -11.63 3.75
CA ILE A 60 -16.73 -11.49 4.90
C ILE A 60 -16.34 -10.04 5.11
N VAL A 61 -15.82 -9.36 4.07
CA VAL A 61 -15.41 -7.95 4.17
C VAL A 61 -16.58 -7.05 4.55
N ASP A 62 -17.78 -7.35 4.04
CA ASP A 62 -19.01 -6.59 4.31
C ASP A 62 -19.48 -6.73 5.78
N ALA A 63 -19.11 -7.82 6.44
CA ALA A 63 -19.32 -8.01 7.88
C ALA A 63 -18.30 -7.22 8.74
N ALA A 64 -17.35 -6.50 8.10
CA ALA A 64 -16.32 -5.70 8.74
C ALA A 64 -15.56 -6.49 9.83
N PRO A 65 -14.83 -7.56 9.46
CA PRO A 65 -14.19 -8.46 10.41
C PRO A 65 -13.00 -7.78 11.10
N SER A 66 -12.35 -8.46 12.05
CA SER A 66 -11.16 -7.91 12.69
C SER A 66 -10.04 -7.66 11.67
N PRO A 67 -9.11 -6.72 11.95
CA PRO A 67 -7.97 -6.47 11.08
C PRO A 67 -7.14 -7.73 10.80
N ALA A 68 -6.90 -8.60 11.79
CA ALA A 68 -6.21 -9.88 11.57
C ALA A 68 -6.87 -10.77 10.49
N VAL A 69 -8.20 -10.81 10.42
CA VAL A 69 -8.90 -11.56 9.35
C VAL A 69 -8.73 -10.90 7.98
N LEU A 70 -8.73 -9.56 7.94
CA LEU A 70 -8.47 -8.83 6.70
C LEU A 70 -7.03 -9.06 6.22
N ASP A 71 -6.07 -9.18 7.13
CA ASP A 71 -4.66 -9.39 6.82
C ASP A 71 -4.45 -10.73 6.13
N VAL A 72 -4.92 -11.81 6.76
CA VAL A 72 -4.93 -13.16 6.19
C VAL A 72 -5.59 -13.16 4.80
N LEU A 73 -6.73 -12.46 4.66
CA LEU A 73 -7.44 -12.41 3.38
C LEU A 73 -6.66 -11.63 2.30
N VAL A 74 -5.93 -10.57 2.68
CA VAL A 74 -5.03 -9.86 1.76
C VAL A 74 -3.88 -10.76 1.32
N GLU A 75 -3.25 -11.47 2.27
CA GLU A 75 -2.16 -12.41 1.96
C GLU A 75 -2.60 -13.52 0.99
N ALA A 76 -3.82 -14.04 1.18
CA ALA A 76 -4.38 -15.06 0.31
C ALA A 76 -4.64 -14.57 -1.12
N LEU A 77 -5.01 -13.31 -1.27
CA LEU A 77 -5.52 -12.75 -2.52
C LEU A 77 -4.49 -11.95 -3.32
N GLN A 78 -3.44 -11.44 -2.68
CA GLN A 78 -2.48 -10.53 -3.32
C GLN A 78 -1.84 -11.10 -4.59
N GLY A 79 -1.57 -12.42 -4.64
CA GLY A 79 -1.02 -13.09 -5.83
C GLY A 79 -1.96 -13.10 -7.04
N SER A 80 -3.26 -12.95 -6.80
CA SER A 80 -4.32 -13.00 -7.81
C SER A 80 -4.91 -11.64 -8.14
N TYR A 81 -4.26 -10.54 -7.72
CA TYR A 81 -4.77 -9.17 -7.85
C TYR A 81 -5.04 -8.72 -9.31
N HIS A 82 -4.40 -9.37 -10.28
CA HIS A 82 -4.67 -9.12 -11.70
C HIS A 82 -6.11 -9.48 -12.12
N LEU A 83 -6.81 -10.35 -11.38
CA LEU A 83 -8.20 -10.69 -11.62
C LEU A 83 -9.12 -9.54 -11.20
N VAL A 84 -10.08 -9.17 -12.07
CA VAL A 84 -10.94 -8.00 -11.86
C VAL A 84 -11.71 -8.05 -10.54
N LYS A 85 -12.23 -9.22 -10.16
CA LYS A 85 -13.01 -9.37 -8.91
C LYS A 85 -12.12 -9.32 -7.66
N VAL A 86 -10.94 -9.96 -7.71
CA VAL A 86 -9.95 -9.91 -6.63
C VAL A 86 -9.48 -8.46 -6.41
N HIS A 87 -9.24 -7.73 -7.50
CA HIS A 87 -8.91 -6.31 -7.44
C HIS A 87 -9.97 -5.49 -6.70
N ALA A 88 -11.25 -5.65 -7.08
CA ALA A 88 -12.35 -4.93 -6.45
C ALA A 88 -12.48 -5.26 -4.95
N LEU A 89 -12.21 -6.51 -4.58
CA LEU A 89 -12.19 -6.95 -3.19
C LEU A 89 -11.03 -6.32 -2.40
N LEU A 90 -9.81 -6.36 -2.92
CA LEU A 90 -8.64 -5.71 -2.30
C LEU A 90 -8.81 -4.17 -2.23
N THR A 91 -9.49 -3.57 -3.22
CA THR A 91 -9.91 -2.15 -3.17
C THR A 91 -10.78 -1.88 -1.97
N ARG A 92 -11.77 -2.74 -1.73
CA ARG A 92 -12.71 -2.59 -0.64
C ARG A 92 -12.03 -2.77 0.72
N ILE A 93 -11.14 -3.75 0.84
CA ILE A 93 -10.32 -3.94 2.04
C ILE A 93 -9.47 -2.68 2.27
N GLY A 94 -8.78 -2.17 1.25
CA GLY A 94 -7.99 -0.95 1.36
C GLY A 94 -8.77 0.25 1.88
N ARG A 95 -9.99 0.49 1.36
CA ARG A 95 -10.88 1.55 1.86
C ARG A 95 -11.24 1.35 3.32
N LEU A 96 -11.75 0.18 3.69
CA LEU A 96 -12.11 -0.12 5.07
C LEU A 96 -10.93 0.07 6.03
N THR A 97 -9.74 -0.35 5.61
CA THR A 97 -8.52 -0.25 6.41
C THR A 97 -8.09 1.21 6.58
N VAL A 98 -8.11 2.02 5.52
CA VAL A 98 -7.81 3.46 5.64
C VAL A 98 -8.87 4.17 6.49
N GLU A 99 -10.15 3.87 6.31
CA GLU A 99 -11.25 4.44 7.11
C GLU A 99 -11.07 4.18 8.61
N ARG A 100 -10.78 2.93 9.00
CA ARG A 100 -10.49 2.55 10.40
C ARG A 100 -9.26 3.26 10.95
N TRP A 101 -8.20 3.32 10.14
CA TRP A 101 -6.96 4.01 10.51
C TRP A 101 -7.22 5.49 10.79
N VAL A 102 -7.91 6.19 9.90
CA VAL A 102 -8.29 7.59 10.08
C VAL A 102 -9.18 7.79 11.32
N ALA A 103 -10.06 6.82 11.61
CA ALA A 103 -10.88 6.82 12.82
C ALA A 103 -10.09 6.54 14.12
N GLY A 104 -8.80 6.21 14.04
CA GLY A 104 -7.90 6.05 15.20
C GLY A 104 -7.60 4.60 15.59
N ASP A 105 -8.03 3.62 14.81
CA ASP A 105 -7.57 2.24 14.97
C ASP A 105 -6.13 2.13 14.46
N ARG A 106 -5.17 2.11 15.39
CA ARG A 106 -3.72 2.12 15.11
C ARG A 106 -3.02 0.87 15.65
N GLY A 107 -3.78 -0.21 15.88
CA GLY A 107 -3.25 -1.49 16.32
C GLY A 107 -2.24 -2.09 15.34
N MET A 108 -1.43 -3.03 15.82
CA MET A 108 -0.43 -3.73 14.99
C MET A 108 -1.08 -4.43 13.81
N ASP A 109 -2.16 -5.19 14.03
CA ASP A 109 -2.88 -5.86 12.94
C ASP A 109 -3.40 -4.89 11.88
N GLN A 110 -3.93 -3.74 12.29
CA GLN A 110 -4.40 -2.71 11.36
C GLN A 110 -3.25 -2.15 10.50
N ARG A 111 -2.06 -2.04 11.09
CA ARG A 111 -0.82 -1.64 10.41
C ARG A 111 -0.37 -2.69 9.39
N GLU A 112 -0.43 -3.98 9.75
CA GLU A 112 -0.10 -5.10 8.85
C GLU A 112 -1.03 -5.11 7.63
N VAL A 113 -2.35 -4.97 7.83
CA VAL A 113 -3.30 -4.88 6.72
C VAL A 113 -2.99 -3.69 5.81
N LEU A 114 -2.65 -2.52 6.36
CA LEU A 114 -2.25 -1.36 5.56
C LEU A 114 -1.00 -1.63 4.73
N ARG A 115 0.00 -2.30 5.31
CA ARG A 115 1.21 -2.72 4.60
C ARG A 115 0.85 -3.68 3.47
N GLY A 116 0.13 -4.75 3.76
CA GLY A 116 -0.26 -5.77 2.79
C GLY A 116 -1.03 -5.18 1.62
N VAL A 117 -2.07 -4.39 1.89
CA VAL A 117 -2.93 -3.85 0.84
C VAL A 117 -2.22 -2.78 0.00
N SER A 118 -1.41 -1.91 0.61
CA SER A 118 -0.66 -0.87 -0.12
C SER A 118 0.42 -1.48 -1.02
N GLN A 119 1.08 -2.56 -0.56
CA GLN A 119 2.03 -3.32 -1.38
C GLN A 119 1.34 -4.10 -2.50
N ALA A 120 0.19 -4.72 -2.26
CA ALA A 120 -0.57 -5.41 -3.31
C ALA A 120 -0.97 -4.43 -4.43
N TYR A 121 -1.43 -3.23 -4.05
CA TYR A 121 -1.82 -2.18 -4.98
C TYR A 121 -0.70 -1.75 -5.93
N ARG A 122 0.53 -1.69 -5.40
CA ARG A 122 1.71 -1.36 -6.18
C ARG A 122 1.78 -2.21 -7.44
N TRP A 123 1.38 -3.48 -7.43
CA TRP A 123 1.57 -4.39 -8.56
C TRP A 123 0.43 -4.45 -9.58
N GLY A 124 -0.79 -4.06 -9.22
CA GLY A 124 -1.95 -4.19 -10.13
C GLY A 124 -2.91 -3.00 -10.15
N VAL A 125 -2.47 -1.83 -9.71
CA VAL A 125 -3.23 -0.57 -9.83
C VAL A 125 -3.83 -0.38 -11.23
N LYS A 126 -5.08 0.08 -11.27
CA LYS A 126 -5.86 0.35 -12.48
C LYS A 126 -6.19 1.84 -12.59
N ALA A 127 -6.50 2.28 -13.80
CA ALA A 127 -6.87 3.67 -14.04
C ALA A 127 -8.11 4.12 -13.25
N GLY A 128 -9.07 3.21 -13.02
CA GLY A 128 -10.28 3.48 -12.24
C GLY A 128 -10.03 3.71 -10.74
N ASP A 129 -8.83 3.40 -10.22
CA ASP A 129 -8.50 3.59 -8.81
C ASP A 129 -8.05 5.01 -8.48
N LEU A 130 -7.96 5.89 -9.48
CA LEU A 130 -7.30 7.19 -9.34
C LEU A 130 -7.90 8.06 -8.23
N ASP A 131 -9.22 8.20 -8.17
CA ASP A 131 -9.85 9.07 -7.17
C ASP A 131 -9.56 8.58 -5.75
N MET A 132 -9.56 7.25 -5.54
CA MET A 132 -9.17 6.64 -4.27
C MET A 132 -7.71 6.89 -3.93
N LEU A 133 -6.81 6.75 -4.90
CA LEU A 133 -5.38 6.93 -4.65
C LEU A 133 -5.03 8.38 -4.37
N LEU A 134 -5.71 9.34 -5.02
CA LEU A 134 -5.57 10.76 -4.70
C LEU A 134 -6.05 11.05 -3.28
N GLU A 135 -7.18 10.47 -2.87
CA GLU A 135 -7.70 10.54 -1.51
C GLU A 135 -6.68 9.99 -0.50
N PHE A 136 -6.16 8.79 -0.71
CA PHE A 136 -5.19 8.16 0.20
C PHE A 136 -3.85 8.92 0.24
N CYS A 137 -3.34 9.36 -0.91
CA CYS A 137 -2.12 10.19 -0.97
C CYS A 137 -2.30 11.57 -0.29
N ASN A 138 -3.54 12.00 -0.04
CA ASN A 138 -3.85 13.23 0.69
C ASN A 138 -4.12 13.00 2.19
N GLU A 139 -4.24 11.76 2.64
CA GLU A 139 -4.47 11.41 4.04
C GLU A 139 -3.15 11.39 4.84
N LEU A 140 -2.81 12.53 5.43
CA LEU A 140 -1.52 12.74 6.12
C LEU A 140 -1.33 11.82 7.34
N SER A 141 -2.39 11.28 7.93
CA SER A 141 -2.26 10.36 9.06
C SER A 141 -1.70 8.98 8.67
N LEU A 142 -1.56 8.68 7.37
CA LEU A 142 -0.85 7.50 6.84
C LEU A 142 0.68 7.62 6.90
N VAL A 143 1.21 8.79 7.29
CA VAL A 143 2.60 8.93 7.70
C VAL A 143 2.70 8.56 9.18
N ASP A 144 3.25 7.39 9.48
CA ASP A 144 3.46 6.99 10.87
C ASP A 144 4.75 7.63 11.41
N ASN A 145 4.60 8.72 12.17
CA ASN A 145 5.72 9.50 12.73
C ASN A 145 6.33 8.89 14.01
N TRP A 146 6.09 7.61 14.29
CA TRP A 146 6.69 6.92 15.43
C TRP A 146 8.13 6.52 15.12
N ASP A 147 8.95 6.29 16.16
CA ASP A 147 10.33 5.86 15.99
C ASP A 147 10.37 4.48 15.32
N GLY A 148 10.93 4.41 14.10
CA GLY A 148 10.84 3.23 13.23
C GLY A 148 9.51 3.07 12.47
N GLY A 149 8.65 4.10 12.47
CA GLY A 149 7.36 4.12 11.79
C GLY A 149 7.47 3.96 10.27
N GLU A 150 6.49 3.26 9.70
CA GLU A 150 6.41 3.00 8.27
C GLU A 150 5.66 4.12 7.55
N ASN A 151 6.20 4.61 6.44
CA ASN A 151 5.52 5.60 5.62
C ASN A 151 4.65 4.89 4.56
N PHE A 152 3.37 4.67 4.89
CA PHE A 152 2.44 4.02 3.96
C PHE A 152 2.16 4.87 2.70
N LEU A 153 2.31 6.20 2.78
CA LEU A 153 2.08 7.08 1.64
C LEU A 153 2.99 6.72 0.46
N SER A 154 4.25 6.34 0.70
CA SER A 154 5.17 6.03 -0.39
C SER A 154 4.69 4.86 -1.25
N TYR A 155 4.04 3.84 -0.67
CA TYR A 155 3.43 2.74 -1.45
C TYR A 155 2.24 3.20 -2.30
N TRP A 156 1.41 4.10 -1.76
CA TRP A 156 0.28 4.68 -2.48
C TRP A 156 0.74 5.60 -3.61
N PHE A 157 1.77 6.42 -3.38
CA PHE A 157 2.40 7.23 -4.43
C PHE A 157 3.05 6.38 -5.52
N ASP A 158 3.71 5.27 -5.16
CA ASP A 158 4.24 4.30 -6.12
C ASP A 158 3.14 3.75 -7.04
N SER A 159 1.94 3.54 -6.50
CA SER A 159 0.75 3.13 -7.25
C SER A 159 0.21 4.27 -8.12
N LEU A 160 0.04 5.47 -7.56
CA LEU A 160 -0.42 6.68 -8.24
C LEU A 160 0.47 7.01 -9.46
N ALA A 161 1.79 6.86 -9.31
CA ALA A 161 2.77 7.12 -10.35
C ALA A 161 2.56 6.28 -11.62
N LYS A 162 1.93 5.10 -11.51
CA LYS A 162 1.65 4.18 -12.62
C LYS A 162 0.40 4.55 -13.42
N ILE A 163 -0.52 5.37 -12.87
CA ILE A 163 -1.76 5.76 -13.55
C ILE A 163 -1.51 6.89 -14.55
N LYS A 164 -1.65 6.66 -15.86
CA LYS A 164 -1.40 7.65 -16.92
C LYS A 164 -2.51 8.70 -17.09
N ASP A 165 -2.92 9.35 -16.00
CA ASP A 165 -3.89 10.46 -15.98
C ASP A 165 -3.18 11.78 -15.61
N PRO A 166 -3.44 12.89 -16.30
CA PRO A 166 -2.81 14.19 -16.02
C PRO A 166 -3.09 14.73 -14.62
N ARG A 167 -4.20 14.34 -13.98
CA ARG A 167 -4.53 14.73 -12.59
C ARG A 167 -3.46 14.31 -11.59
N VAL A 168 -2.75 13.21 -11.85
CA VAL A 168 -1.61 12.77 -11.02
C VAL A 168 -0.49 13.82 -10.99
N ALA A 169 -0.17 14.40 -12.15
CA ALA A 169 0.86 15.44 -12.24
C ALA A 169 0.37 16.74 -11.59
N SER A 170 -0.89 17.13 -11.83
CA SER A 170 -1.51 18.31 -11.17
C SER A 170 -1.44 18.20 -9.65
N PHE A 171 -1.86 17.07 -9.09
CA PHE A 171 -1.81 16.80 -7.67
C PHE A 171 -0.39 16.92 -7.09
N CYS A 172 0.61 16.33 -7.75
CA CYS A 172 2.00 16.42 -7.28
C CYS A 172 2.57 17.84 -7.40
N ARG A 173 2.17 18.62 -8.41
CA ARG A 173 2.55 20.05 -8.54
C ARG A 173 1.95 20.88 -7.43
N GLU A 174 0.69 20.64 -7.08
CA GLU A 174 0.00 21.35 -5.99
C GLU A 174 0.69 21.10 -4.64
N ILE A 175 1.10 19.86 -4.36
CA ILE A 175 1.90 19.54 -3.15
C ILE A 175 3.18 20.36 -3.13
N ILE A 176 3.95 20.34 -4.23
CA ILE A 176 5.24 21.04 -4.30
C ILE A 176 5.05 22.54 -4.15
N ALA A 177 4.09 23.13 -4.88
CA ALA A 177 3.83 24.56 -4.88
C ALA A 177 3.34 25.08 -3.51
N ASN A 178 2.52 24.29 -2.80
CA ASN A 178 1.96 24.69 -1.51
C ASN A 178 2.93 24.57 -0.34
N ASP A 179 3.97 23.73 -0.45
CA ASP A 179 4.96 23.51 0.61
C ASP A 179 6.30 24.24 0.39
N LEU A 180 6.43 25.02 -0.68
CA LEU A 180 7.59 25.87 -0.88
C LEU A 180 7.79 26.76 0.36
N GLU A 181 9.05 26.93 0.76
CA GLU A 181 9.50 27.73 1.91
C GLU A 181 9.13 27.18 3.30
N ARG A 182 8.12 26.30 3.40
CA ARG A 182 7.73 25.62 4.65
C ARG A 182 8.52 24.35 4.89
N TRP A 183 8.69 23.54 3.84
CA TRP A 183 9.44 22.28 3.86
C TRP A 183 8.98 21.31 4.95
N ALA A 184 7.66 21.24 5.18
CA ALA A 184 7.06 20.44 6.23
C ALA A 184 6.19 19.29 5.67
N ASP A 185 5.90 19.31 4.37
CA ASP A 185 5.09 18.29 3.71
C ASP A 185 5.95 17.10 3.30
N SER A 186 5.84 16.01 4.07
CA SER A 186 6.57 14.77 3.79
C SER A 186 6.23 14.15 2.44
N ARG A 187 5.10 14.51 1.81
CA ARG A 187 4.72 14.03 0.48
C ARG A 187 5.65 14.54 -0.62
N LEU A 188 6.46 15.57 -0.36
CA LEU A 188 7.44 16.08 -1.31
C LEU A 188 8.40 14.99 -1.82
N TYR A 189 8.80 14.06 -0.95
CA TYR A 189 9.73 12.97 -1.29
C TYR A 189 9.19 12.07 -2.40
N ASP A 190 7.88 11.88 -2.45
CA ASP A 190 7.20 11.04 -3.43
C ASP A 190 6.67 11.85 -4.62
N ALA A 191 6.22 13.08 -4.39
CA ALA A 191 5.70 13.98 -5.43
C ALA A 191 6.78 14.43 -6.42
N VAL A 192 7.98 14.78 -5.95
CA VAL A 192 9.08 15.28 -6.81
C VAL A 192 9.51 14.23 -7.86
N PRO A 193 9.76 12.95 -7.53
CA PRO A 193 10.01 11.91 -8.52
C PRO A 193 8.88 11.72 -9.55
N VAL A 194 7.61 11.89 -9.16
CA VAL A 194 6.48 11.78 -10.09
C VAL A 194 6.51 12.90 -11.12
N ILE A 195 6.79 14.14 -10.70
CA ILE A 195 6.97 15.27 -11.62
C ILE A 195 8.13 15.03 -12.57
N GLY A 196 9.26 14.50 -12.11
CA GLY A 196 10.39 14.18 -12.99
C GLY A 196 10.07 13.17 -14.11
N LYS A 197 9.09 12.29 -13.88
CA LYS A 197 8.57 11.34 -14.89
C LYS A 197 7.53 11.99 -15.82
N ARG A 198 6.85 13.05 -15.37
CA ARG A 198 5.76 13.74 -16.07
C ARG A 198 6.10 15.20 -16.36
N TRP A 199 7.36 15.42 -16.68
CA TRP A 199 7.96 16.74 -16.77
C TRP A 199 7.27 17.64 -17.79
N GLU A 200 6.97 18.86 -17.37
CA GLU A 200 6.62 19.98 -18.23
C GLU A 200 7.62 21.12 -18.04
N PRO A 201 7.93 21.93 -19.07
CA PRO A 201 8.89 23.03 -18.94
C PRO A 201 8.58 24.03 -17.80
N ALA A 202 7.30 24.19 -17.44
CA ALA A 202 6.88 25.04 -16.34
C ALA A 202 7.34 24.52 -14.95
N ASP A 203 7.55 23.20 -14.81
CA ASP A 203 7.97 22.55 -13.56
C ASP A 203 9.38 22.95 -13.12
N ARG A 204 10.17 23.52 -14.03
CA ARG A 204 11.54 23.98 -13.74
C ARG A 204 11.58 24.94 -12.56
N SER A 205 10.71 25.94 -12.54
CA SER A 205 10.69 26.93 -11.47
C SER A 205 10.40 26.30 -10.09
N LEU A 206 9.47 25.35 -10.05
CA LEU A 206 9.14 24.60 -8.83
C LEU A 206 10.33 23.77 -8.34
N LEU A 207 10.96 23.00 -9.24
CA LEU A 207 12.09 22.16 -8.86
C LEU A 207 13.37 22.95 -8.56
N GLU A 208 13.57 24.13 -9.15
CA GLU A 208 14.71 25.00 -8.85
C GLU A 208 14.67 25.49 -7.41
N ALA A 209 13.49 25.86 -6.89
CA ALA A 209 13.28 26.19 -5.49
C ALA A 209 13.63 25.00 -4.59
N VAL A 210 13.08 23.82 -4.87
CA VAL A 210 13.41 22.59 -4.11
C VAL A 210 14.90 22.28 -4.17
N ALA A 211 15.52 22.35 -5.34
CA ALA A 211 16.94 22.04 -5.57
C ALA A 211 17.90 22.94 -4.77
N LYS A 212 17.50 24.19 -4.52
CA LYS A 212 18.33 25.23 -3.90
C LYS A 212 18.07 25.34 -2.39
N GLU A 213 16.82 25.27 -1.97
CA GLU A 213 16.38 25.79 -0.67
C GLU A 213 15.85 24.72 0.29
N HIS A 214 15.41 23.54 -0.19
CA HIS A 214 14.90 22.48 0.67
C HIS A 214 15.96 22.01 1.69
N PRO A 215 15.65 21.76 2.98
CA PRO A 215 16.63 21.42 4.02
C PRO A 215 17.33 20.06 3.81
N ASP A 216 16.62 19.07 3.26
CA ASP A 216 17.20 17.76 2.94
C ASP A 216 18.04 17.77 1.65
N SER A 217 19.32 17.42 1.79
CA SER A 217 20.28 17.32 0.69
C SER A 217 19.96 16.24 -0.35
N LEU A 218 19.28 15.15 0.04
CA LEU A 218 18.86 14.09 -0.87
C LEU A 218 17.76 14.58 -1.80
N LEU A 219 16.72 15.22 -1.27
CA LEU A 219 15.66 15.78 -2.10
C LEU A 219 16.20 16.90 -3.01
N ARG A 220 17.08 17.77 -2.51
CA ARG A 220 17.80 18.76 -3.33
C ARG A 220 18.56 18.11 -4.49
N ARG A 221 19.18 16.95 -4.27
CA ARG A 221 19.93 16.20 -5.31
C ARG A 221 18.99 15.59 -6.34
N VAL A 222 17.85 15.03 -5.91
CA VAL A 222 16.84 14.46 -6.80
C VAL A 222 16.28 15.55 -7.72
N ALA A 223 15.87 16.70 -7.17
CA ALA A 223 15.37 17.83 -7.95
C ALA A 223 16.39 18.33 -9.00
N ARG A 224 17.66 18.50 -8.61
CA ARG A 224 18.75 18.87 -9.55
C ARG A 224 18.89 17.89 -10.70
N ARG A 225 18.93 16.58 -10.42
CA ARG A 225 19.03 15.53 -11.45
C ARG A 225 17.87 15.57 -12.44
N ILE A 226 16.66 15.87 -11.96
CA ILE A 226 15.49 16.00 -12.83
C ILE A 226 15.65 17.20 -13.76
N ILE A 227 16.04 18.36 -13.23
CA ILE A 227 16.28 19.58 -14.04
C ILE A 227 17.37 19.33 -15.08
N GLU A 228 18.51 18.78 -14.66
CA GLU A 228 19.66 18.48 -15.54
C GLU A 228 19.28 17.49 -16.66
N LYS A 229 18.46 16.48 -16.37
CA LYS A 229 18.00 15.50 -17.35
C LYS A 229 17.15 16.12 -18.46
N HIS A 230 16.44 17.21 -18.18
CA HIS A 230 15.47 17.85 -19.09
C HIS A 230 15.90 19.25 -19.55
N SER A 231 17.18 19.60 -19.36
CA SER A 231 17.81 20.83 -19.86
C SER A 231 18.55 20.55 -21.16
#